data_AF-A0A6B0SNK6-F1
#
_entry.id   AF-A0A6B0SNK6-F1
#
_cell.length_a   1.000
_cell.length_b   1.000
_cell.length_c   1.000
_cell.angle_alpha   90.00
_cell.angle_beta   90.00
_cell.angle_gamma   90.00
#
_symmetry.space_group_name_H-M   'P 1'
#
loop_
_entity.id
_entity.type
_entity.pdbx_description
1 polymer ?
#
loop_
_entity_poly.entity_id
_entity_poly.type
_entity_poly.pdbx_seq_one_letter_code
_entity_poly.pdbx_strand_id
1 'polypeptide(L)'
;MAATSTVLAGDCTTRFETTTGDTRTQRGRVVVLAKPDRTLLVHDRSGYQPVAWLTRPDSLTVETDDDGFAVTAHDAGRTLTVRSHDAGEVAELPVSDAGVPVGECPDPDCGAALVRAGGDVVCLGCDEGYGLPSGATVHDDDTCDDCGLPLMTVERGELLRLCIDYACDSMTDAVREALDRRFDCPDCGRDLRVREHRGRAFLGCDGYPDCETAFSVPAGVFAGECTCGLPRFETATGVRCLDGTCESDRPADPEHSP
;
A
#
# COMPACT_ATOMS: atom_id res chain seq x y z
N MET A 1 1.40 -12.76 -14.47
CA MET A 1 0.60 -13.99 -14.27
C MET A 1 -0.63 -13.65 -13.45
N ALA A 2 -1.82 -13.90 -13.99
CA ALA A 2 -3.06 -13.75 -13.22
C ALA A 2 -2.99 -14.62 -11.95
N ALA A 3 -3.24 -14.02 -10.79
CA ALA A 3 -3.28 -14.75 -9.54
C ALA A 3 -4.52 -15.67 -9.52
N THR A 4 -4.46 -16.79 -8.81
CA THR A 4 -5.59 -17.72 -8.71
C THR A 4 -6.12 -17.79 -7.28
N SER A 5 -7.44 -17.83 -7.13
CA SER A 5 -8.09 -18.22 -5.89
C SER A 5 -8.64 -19.63 -6.04
N THR A 6 -8.49 -20.44 -4.99
CA THR A 6 -9.13 -21.76 -4.93
C THR A 6 -10.45 -21.64 -4.18
N VAL A 7 -11.54 -22.09 -4.81
CA VAL A 7 -12.86 -22.21 -4.21
C VAL A 7 -13.18 -23.67 -4.02
N LEU A 8 -13.51 -24.07 -2.79
CA LEU A 8 -13.91 -25.43 -2.47
C LEU A 8 -15.31 -25.44 -1.85
N ALA A 9 -16.13 -26.43 -2.18
CA ALA A 9 -17.48 -26.56 -1.61
C ALA A 9 -17.83 -28.02 -1.32
N GLY A 10 -18.45 -28.31 -0.18
CA GLY A 10 -18.80 -29.68 0.21
C GLY A 10 -19.44 -29.76 1.60
N ASP A 11 -19.88 -30.95 2.01
CA ASP A 11 -20.20 -31.22 3.43
C ASP A 11 -18.89 -31.34 4.20
N CYS A 12 -18.57 -30.40 5.09
CA CYS A 12 -17.28 -30.36 5.76
C CYS A 12 -17.39 -30.32 7.28
N THR A 13 -16.35 -30.81 7.94
CA THR A 13 -16.03 -30.42 9.32
C THR A 13 -14.98 -29.31 9.27
N THR A 14 -15.26 -28.19 9.92
CA THR A 14 -14.31 -27.10 10.15
C THR A 14 -13.90 -27.09 11.61
N ARG A 15 -12.60 -27.08 11.88
CA ARG A 15 -12.03 -26.98 13.22
C ARG A 15 -11.06 -25.80 13.28
N PHE A 16 -11.29 -24.92 14.24
CA PHE A 16 -10.45 -23.78 14.54
C PHE A 16 -9.88 -23.91 15.94
N GLU A 17 -8.56 -23.86 16.05
CA GLU A 17 -7.83 -23.93 17.31
C GLU A 17 -7.11 -22.59 17.55
N THR A 18 -7.30 -22.03 18.74
CA THR A 18 -6.67 -20.77 19.16
C THR A 18 -5.31 -21.02 19.82
N THR A 19 -4.55 -19.95 20.02
CA THR A 19 -3.28 -20.00 20.77
C THR A 19 -3.43 -20.43 22.23
N THR A 20 -4.63 -20.28 22.80
CA THR A 20 -4.98 -20.71 24.17
C THR A 20 -5.35 -22.20 24.26
N GLY A 21 -5.38 -22.90 23.12
CA GLY A 21 -5.82 -24.31 23.02
C GLY A 21 -7.35 -24.46 22.94
N ASP A 22 -8.11 -23.37 22.90
CA ASP A 22 -9.55 -23.44 22.71
C ASP A 22 -9.85 -23.92 21.29
N THR A 23 -10.64 -24.99 21.20
CA THR A 23 -11.06 -25.55 19.92
C THR A 23 -12.53 -25.27 19.67
N ARG A 24 -12.84 -24.72 18.50
CA ARG A 24 -14.20 -24.62 17.96
C ARG A 24 -14.34 -25.60 16.80
N THR A 25 -15.42 -26.37 16.78
CA THR A 25 -15.70 -27.34 15.71
C THR A 25 -17.14 -27.17 15.25
N GLN A 26 -17.33 -27.24 13.94
CA GLN A 26 -18.62 -27.13 13.29
C GLN A 26 -18.67 -28.06 12.08
N ARG A 27 -19.88 -28.49 11.71
CA ARG A 27 -20.12 -29.32 10.53
C ARG A 27 -21.26 -28.75 9.71
N GLY A 28 -21.12 -28.79 8.39
CA GLY A 28 -22.19 -28.45 7.47
C GLY A 28 -21.67 -28.28 6.05
N ARG A 29 -22.60 -27.99 5.13
CA ARG A 29 -22.24 -27.65 3.76
C ARG A 29 -21.72 -26.22 3.71
N VAL A 30 -20.46 -26.05 3.34
CA VAL A 30 -19.75 -24.76 3.37
C VAL A 30 -19.10 -24.46 2.03
N VAL A 31 -18.77 -23.18 1.83
CA VAL A 31 -17.88 -22.70 0.76
C VAL A 31 -16.60 -22.20 1.42
N VAL A 32 -15.47 -22.66 0.90
CA VAL A 32 -14.13 -22.31 1.36
C VAL A 32 -13.45 -21.50 0.24
N LEU A 33 -12.94 -20.31 0.59
CA LEU A 33 -12.18 -19.46 -0.32
C LEU A 33 -10.75 -19.34 0.19
N ALA A 34 -9.79 -19.84 -0.60
CA ALA A 34 -8.37 -19.65 -0.42
C ALA A 34 -7.87 -18.61 -1.44
N LYS A 35 -7.43 -17.46 -0.96
CA LYS A 35 -6.92 -16.35 -1.77
C LYS A 35 -5.41 -16.45 -2.05
N PRO A 36 -4.88 -15.74 -3.06
CA PRO A 36 -3.44 -15.70 -3.37
C PRO A 36 -2.56 -15.30 -2.19
N ASP A 37 -3.04 -14.40 -1.32
CA ASP A 37 -2.34 -13.95 -0.12
C ASP A 37 -2.44 -14.96 1.05
N ARG A 38 -2.92 -16.18 0.76
CA ARG A 38 -3.22 -17.28 1.69
C ARG A 38 -4.40 -17.02 2.63
N THR A 39 -5.12 -15.92 2.49
CA THR A 39 -6.34 -15.69 3.28
C THR A 39 -7.34 -16.82 3.02
N LEU A 40 -7.75 -17.49 4.10
CA LEU A 40 -8.69 -18.61 4.09
C LEU A 40 -9.99 -18.18 4.77
N LEU A 41 -11.09 -18.23 4.04
CA LEU A 41 -12.44 -17.91 4.55
C LEU A 41 -13.34 -19.14 4.40
N VAL A 42 -14.11 -19.47 5.45
CA VAL A 42 -15.13 -20.51 5.41
C VAL A 42 -16.49 -19.86 5.64
N HIS A 43 -17.39 -19.96 4.68
CA HIS A 43 -18.74 -19.44 4.75
C HIS A 43 -19.76 -20.58 4.80
N ASP A 44 -20.78 -20.44 5.65
CA ASP A 44 -21.98 -21.27 5.61
C ASP A 44 -23.10 -20.57 4.81
N ARG A 45 -24.35 -21.03 4.96
CA ARG A 45 -25.51 -20.48 4.26
C ARG A 45 -25.85 -19.03 4.62
N SER A 46 -25.45 -18.52 5.79
CA SER A 46 -26.03 -17.29 6.35
C SER A 46 -25.03 -16.45 7.13
N GLY A 47 -25.29 -15.16 7.17
CA GLY A 47 -24.41 -14.22 7.85
C GLY A 47 -23.39 -13.61 6.91
N TYR A 48 -23.07 -12.36 7.19
CA TYR A 48 -22.10 -11.58 6.42
C TYR A 48 -20.66 -12.06 6.68
N GLN A 49 -20.38 -12.48 7.91
CA GLN A 49 -19.04 -12.92 8.31
C GLN A 49 -18.84 -14.41 8.03
N PRO A 50 -17.61 -14.83 7.66
CA PRO A 50 -17.26 -16.24 7.60
C PRO A 50 -17.39 -16.88 8.99
N VAL A 51 -17.78 -18.14 9.01
CA VAL A 51 -17.91 -18.96 10.22
C VAL A 51 -16.55 -19.35 10.83
N ALA A 52 -15.51 -19.39 10.00
CA ALA A 52 -14.10 -19.46 10.43
C ALA A 52 -13.20 -18.82 9.36
N TRP A 53 -12.11 -18.19 9.78
CA TRP A 53 -11.14 -17.60 8.85
C TRP A 53 -9.74 -17.47 9.46
N LEU A 54 -8.73 -17.41 8.60
CA LEU A 54 -7.37 -16.92 8.91
C LEU A 54 -6.92 -15.98 7.80
N THR A 55 -6.45 -14.79 8.18
CA THR A 55 -5.97 -13.78 7.23
C THR A 55 -4.45 -13.88 7.10
N ARG A 56 -3.97 -14.11 5.88
CA ARG A 56 -2.52 -14.20 5.58
C ARG A 56 -1.73 -15.11 6.53
N PRO A 57 -2.13 -16.37 6.72
CA PRO A 57 -1.46 -17.32 7.59
C PRO A 57 -0.04 -17.64 7.11
N ASP A 58 0.83 -18.04 8.05
CA ASP A 58 2.21 -18.46 7.81
C ASP A 58 2.30 -19.62 6.79
N SER A 59 1.30 -20.51 6.78
CA SER A 59 1.15 -21.55 5.77
C SER A 59 -0.31 -21.86 5.47
N LEU A 60 -0.54 -22.33 4.24
CA LEU A 60 -1.83 -22.82 3.74
C LEU A 60 -1.55 -24.02 2.83
N THR A 61 -2.17 -25.15 3.12
CA THR A 61 -2.08 -26.38 2.33
C THR A 61 -3.49 -26.78 1.89
N VAL A 62 -3.64 -27.12 0.61
CA VAL A 62 -4.86 -27.67 0.02
C VAL A 62 -4.52 -29.04 -0.55
N GLU A 63 -5.20 -30.08 -0.10
CA GLU A 63 -5.07 -31.46 -0.58
C GLU A 63 -6.41 -31.89 -1.18
N THR A 64 -6.37 -32.55 -2.35
CA THR A 64 -7.56 -32.99 -3.09
C THR A 64 -7.34 -34.38 -3.65
N ASP A 65 -8.36 -35.24 -3.56
CA ASP A 65 -8.41 -36.57 -4.16
C ASP A 65 -9.83 -36.87 -4.69
N ASP A 66 -10.06 -38.10 -5.18
CA ASP A 66 -11.36 -38.51 -5.73
C ASP A 66 -12.47 -38.59 -4.65
N ASP A 67 -12.10 -38.69 -3.37
CA ASP A 67 -13.00 -38.86 -2.23
C ASP A 67 -13.31 -37.53 -1.51
N GLY A 68 -12.52 -36.47 -1.76
CA GLY A 68 -12.76 -35.15 -1.19
C GLY A 68 -11.56 -34.20 -1.18
N PHE A 69 -11.59 -33.25 -0.24
CA PHE A 69 -10.53 -32.29 -0.02
C PHE A 69 -10.27 -32.01 1.46
N ALA A 70 -9.04 -31.59 1.75
CA ALA A 70 -8.62 -31.08 3.05
C ALA A 70 -7.87 -29.75 2.89
N VAL A 71 -8.20 -28.77 3.72
CA VAL A 71 -7.52 -27.48 3.78
C VAL A 71 -7.00 -27.26 5.18
N THR A 72 -5.72 -26.91 5.30
CA THR A 72 -5.07 -26.62 6.59
C THR A 72 -4.31 -25.31 6.50
N ALA A 73 -4.59 -24.39 7.43
CA ALA A 73 -3.89 -23.12 7.56
C ALA A 73 -3.36 -22.94 8.99
N HIS A 74 -2.14 -22.40 9.11
CA HIS A 74 -1.47 -22.16 10.39
C HIS A 74 -0.95 -20.72 10.49
N ASP A 75 -1.18 -20.09 11.64
CA ASP A 75 -0.79 -18.69 11.88
C ASP A 75 -0.48 -18.46 13.37
N ALA A 76 0.81 -18.35 13.71
CA ALA A 76 1.30 -18.01 15.05
C ALA A 76 0.59 -18.77 16.20
N GLY A 77 0.41 -20.08 16.05
CA GLY A 77 -0.24 -20.95 17.05
C GLY A 77 -1.76 -21.08 16.92
N ARG A 78 -2.37 -20.46 15.90
CA ARG A 78 -3.75 -20.74 15.48
C ARG A 78 -3.74 -21.74 14.32
N THR A 79 -4.71 -22.63 14.30
CA THR A 79 -4.87 -23.62 13.23
C THR A 79 -6.31 -23.66 12.75
N LEU A 80 -6.52 -23.53 11.45
CA LEU A 80 -7.82 -23.73 10.80
C LEU A 80 -7.71 -24.96 9.88
N THR A 81 -8.51 -25.99 10.17
CA THR A 81 -8.64 -27.17 9.32
C THR A 81 -10.07 -27.29 8.79
N VAL A 82 -10.20 -27.64 7.52
CA VAL A 82 -11.45 -27.98 6.85
C VAL A 82 -11.27 -29.33 6.18
N ARG A 83 -12.16 -30.29 6.44
CA ARG A 83 -12.13 -31.61 5.80
C ARG A 83 -13.51 -31.92 5.25
N SER A 84 -13.59 -32.27 3.97
CA SER A 84 -14.84 -32.72 3.35
C SER A 84 -15.19 -34.15 3.76
N HIS A 85 -16.49 -34.46 3.71
CA HIS A 85 -17.09 -35.78 3.91
C HIS A 85 -17.71 -36.33 2.62
N ASP A 86 -17.62 -35.58 1.54
CA ASP A 86 -17.98 -35.92 0.18
C ASP A 86 -16.87 -35.47 -0.78
N ALA A 87 -16.94 -35.91 -2.04
CA ALA A 87 -16.00 -35.53 -3.10
C ALA A 87 -15.87 -34.00 -3.24
N GLY A 88 -16.95 -33.28 -2.93
CA GLY A 88 -17.00 -31.83 -3.02
C GLY A 88 -16.79 -31.31 -4.44
N GLU A 89 -16.56 -30.00 -4.53
CA GLU A 89 -16.18 -29.30 -5.74
C GLU A 89 -14.95 -28.45 -5.44
N VAL A 90 -13.98 -28.42 -6.36
CA VAL A 90 -12.79 -27.58 -6.28
C VAL A 90 -12.63 -26.86 -7.61
N ALA A 91 -12.48 -25.54 -7.55
CA ALA A 91 -12.25 -24.71 -8.73
C ALA A 91 -11.09 -23.75 -8.46
N GLU A 92 -10.15 -23.68 -9.40
CA GLU A 92 -9.16 -22.61 -9.46
C GLU A 92 -9.69 -21.52 -10.38
N LEU A 93 -9.90 -20.33 -9.82
CA LEU A 93 -10.50 -19.21 -10.52
C LEU A 93 -9.46 -18.09 -10.65
N PRO A 94 -9.23 -17.54 -11.86
CA PRO A 94 -8.37 -16.39 -12.03
C PRO A 94 -8.99 -15.20 -11.31
N VAL A 95 -8.16 -14.45 -10.60
CA VAL A 95 -8.50 -13.22 -9.92
C VAL A 95 -7.48 -12.15 -10.25
N SER A 96 -7.92 -10.90 -10.17
CA SER A 96 -7.08 -9.73 -10.31
C SER A 96 -7.30 -8.81 -9.12
N ASP A 97 -6.46 -7.78 -9.03
CA ASP A 97 -6.86 -6.59 -8.31
C ASP A 97 -8.14 -6.01 -8.94
N ALA A 98 -8.97 -5.43 -8.09
CA ALA A 98 -10.19 -4.73 -8.49
C ALA A 98 -10.10 -3.30 -7.94
N GLY A 99 -10.18 -2.33 -8.83
CA GLY A 99 -9.91 -0.93 -8.51
C GLY A 99 -10.68 0.03 -9.40
N VAL A 100 -10.41 1.31 -9.21
CA VAL A 100 -10.96 2.37 -10.08
C VAL A 100 -10.19 2.35 -11.40
N PRO A 101 -10.83 2.23 -12.57
CA PRO A 101 -10.14 2.35 -13.86
C PRO A 101 -9.46 3.70 -13.99
N VAL A 102 -8.21 3.74 -14.45
CA VAL A 102 -7.42 4.98 -14.58
C VAL A 102 -6.75 5.16 -15.94
N GLY A 103 -6.87 4.19 -16.85
CA GLY A 103 -6.28 4.28 -18.18
C GLY A 103 -6.15 2.92 -18.85
N GLU A 104 -5.35 2.88 -19.91
CA GLU A 104 -5.00 1.67 -20.66
C GLU A 104 -3.50 1.40 -20.57
N CYS A 105 -3.13 0.13 -20.63
CA CYS A 105 -1.73 -0.29 -20.60
C CYS A 105 -1.01 0.23 -21.86
N PRO A 106 0.16 0.89 -21.73
CA PRO A 106 0.89 1.44 -22.86
C PRO A 106 1.57 0.37 -23.72
N ASP A 107 1.67 -0.87 -23.23
CA ASP A 107 2.20 -2.00 -23.99
C ASP A 107 1.27 -2.31 -25.20
N PRO A 108 1.77 -2.17 -26.45
CA PRO A 108 0.99 -2.42 -27.66
C PRO A 108 0.45 -3.85 -27.77
N ASP A 109 1.09 -4.82 -27.13
CA ASP A 109 0.67 -6.22 -27.13
C ASP A 109 -0.34 -6.53 -26.01
N CYS A 110 -0.56 -5.60 -25.08
CA CYS A 110 -1.49 -5.76 -23.96
C CYS A 110 -2.77 -4.94 -24.14
N GLY A 111 -2.68 -3.60 -24.11
CA GLY A 111 -3.81 -2.67 -24.19
C GLY A 111 -4.92 -2.87 -23.13
N ALA A 112 -4.67 -3.64 -22.07
CA ALA A 112 -5.68 -3.91 -21.04
C ALA A 112 -5.88 -2.70 -20.11
N ALA A 113 -7.01 -2.69 -19.39
CA ALA A 113 -7.30 -1.63 -18.44
C ALA A 113 -6.27 -1.56 -17.31
N LEU A 114 -5.83 -0.35 -16.98
CA LEU A 114 -5.12 -0.03 -15.76
C LEU A 114 -6.15 0.32 -14.67
N VAL A 115 -5.98 -0.24 -13.47
CA VAL A 115 -6.82 0.05 -12.32
C VAL A 115 -6.00 0.53 -11.14
N ARG A 116 -6.54 1.49 -10.39
CA ARG A 116 -6.01 1.92 -9.11
C ARG A 116 -6.51 1.02 -7.98
N ALA A 117 -5.63 0.22 -7.41
CA ALA A 117 -5.94 -0.74 -6.37
C ALA A 117 -4.78 -0.84 -5.36
N GLY A 118 -5.08 -1.04 -4.07
CA GLY A 118 -4.04 -1.27 -3.06
C GLY A 118 -3.06 -0.12 -2.79
N GLY A 119 -3.26 1.05 -3.42
CA GLY A 119 -2.31 2.17 -3.39
C GLY A 119 -1.52 2.33 -4.69
N ASP A 120 -1.61 1.36 -5.59
CA ASP A 120 -0.84 1.29 -6.83
C ASP A 120 -1.75 1.44 -8.06
N VAL A 121 -1.15 1.56 -9.24
CA VAL A 121 -1.83 1.37 -10.53
C VAL A 121 -1.33 0.06 -11.12
N VAL A 122 -2.22 -0.87 -11.43
CA VAL A 122 -1.87 -2.20 -11.96
C VAL A 122 -2.62 -2.50 -13.24
N CYS A 123 -1.96 -3.20 -14.16
CA CYS A 123 -2.58 -3.69 -15.37
C CYS A 123 -3.37 -4.98 -15.13
N LEU A 124 -4.56 -5.10 -15.72
CA LEU A 124 -5.36 -6.32 -15.65
C LEU A 124 -4.97 -7.41 -16.67
N GLY A 125 -4.12 -7.07 -17.65
CA GLY A 125 -3.75 -7.97 -18.75
C GLY A 125 -2.28 -8.43 -18.76
N CYS A 126 -1.39 -7.76 -18.04
CA CYS A 126 0.03 -8.11 -17.96
C CYS A 126 0.58 -7.85 -16.54
N ASP A 127 1.88 -8.04 -16.34
CA ASP A 127 2.56 -7.90 -15.05
C ASP A 127 2.97 -6.45 -14.71
N GLU A 128 2.49 -5.48 -15.49
CA GLU A 128 2.83 -4.07 -15.31
C GLU A 128 2.13 -3.46 -14.09
N GLY A 129 2.89 -2.71 -13.29
CA GLY A 129 2.37 -2.03 -12.11
C GLY A 129 3.25 -0.88 -11.64
N TYR A 130 2.61 0.18 -11.15
CA TYR A 130 3.21 1.44 -10.76
C TYR A 130 2.87 1.75 -9.30
N GLY A 131 3.89 1.68 -8.44
CA GLY A 131 3.75 1.97 -7.02
C GLY A 131 3.61 3.46 -6.75
N LEU A 132 2.51 3.90 -6.14
CA LEU A 132 2.28 5.34 -5.92
C LEU A 132 2.72 5.79 -4.52
N PRO A 133 3.11 7.07 -4.36
CA PRO A 133 3.38 7.62 -3.05
C PRO A 133 2.07 7.78 -2.28
N SER A 134 2.16 7.69 -0.95
CA SER A 134 1.02 8.05 -0.08
C SER A 134 0.55 9.47 -0.36
N GLY A 135 -0.77 9.64 -0.47
CA GLY A 135 -1.43 10.92 -0.76
C GLY A 135 -1.53 11.28 -2.24
N ALA A 136 -1.02 10.47 -3.17
CA ALA A 136 -1.15 10.77 -4.59
C ALA A 136 -2.59 10.64 -5.09
N THR A 137 -2.96 11.46 -6.07
CA THR A 137 -4.23 11.42 -6.80
C THR A 137 -3.92 11.14 -8.27
N VAL A 138 -4.41 10.02 -8.80
CA VAL A 138 -4.29 9.68 -10.23
C VAL A 138 -5.42 10.35 -10.99
N HIS A 139 -5.11 10.92 -12.15
CA HIS A 139 -6.06 11.53 -13.07
C HIS A 139 -6.39 10.50 -14.16
N ASP A 140 -7.67 10.16 -14.29
CA ASP A 140 -8.17 9.16 -15.26
C ASP A 140 -8.50 9.78 -16.64
N ASP A 141 -8.39 11.10 -16.75
CA ASP A 141 -8.68 11.91 -17.92
C ASP A 141 -7.44 12.60 -18.51
N ASP A 142 -6.27 12.43 -17.89
CA ASP A 142 -5.02 13.07 -18.32
C ASP A 142 -3.85 12.08 -18.33
N THR A 143 -3.09 12.11 -19.43
CA THR A 143 -2.04 11.15 -19.75
C THR A 143 -0.74 11.86 -20.07
N CYS A 144 0.37 11.25 -19.69
CA CYS A 144 1.71 11.69 -20.05
C CYS A 144 1.91 11.67 -21.57
N ASP A 145 2.35 12.78 -22.14
CA ASP A 145 2.62 12.91 -23.58
C ASP A 145 3.74 11.98 -24.08
N ASP A 146 4.67 11.57 -23.21
CA ASP A 146 5.84 10.77 -23.58
C ASP A 146 5.56 9.26 -23.60
N CYS A 147 4.76 8.76 -22.66
CA CYS A 147 4.52 7.32 -22.48
C CYS A 147 3.04 6.89 -22.52
N GLY A 148 2.10 7.84 -22.52
CA GLY A 148 0.65 7.56 -22.52
C GLY A 148 0.09 7.07 -21.18
N LEU A 149 0.93 6.89 -20.15
CA LEU A 149 0.46 6.51 -18.82
C LEU A 149 -0.30 7.67 -18.14
N PRO A 150 -1.22 7.37 -17.21
CA PRO A 150 -1.93 8.39 -16.45
C PRO A 150 -1.00 9.35 -15.71
N LEU A 151 -1.39 10.60 -15.59
CA LEU A 151 -0.73 11.55 -14.69
C LEU A 151 -1.25 11.39 -13.27
N MET A 152 -0.43 11.76 -12.29
CA MET A 152 -0.83 11.92 -10.91
C MET A 152 -0.45 13.27 -10.35
N THR A 153 -1.11 13.65 -9.26
CA THR A 153 -0.74 14.78 -8.42
C THR A 153 -0.37 14.31 -7.03
N VAL A 154 0.73 14.83 -6.47
CA VAL A 154 1.19 14.50 -5.12
C VAL A 154 1.86 15.69 -4.45
N GLU A 155 1.71 15.80 -3.14
CA GLU A 155 2.33 16.87 -2.33
C GLU A 155 3.71 16.45 -1.83
N ARG A 156 4.77 17.13 -2.27
CA ARG A 156 6.17 16.93 -1.82
C ARG A 156 6.88 18.26 -1.69
N GLY A 157 6.55 18.98 -0.63
CA GLY A 157 6.92 20.38 -0.41
C GLY A 157 6.14 21.38 -1.26
N GLU A 158 5.74 20.99 -2.47
CA GLU A 158 4.80 21.66 -3.36
C GLU A 158 3.82 20.64 -3.95
N LEU A 159 2.77 21.11 -4.61
CA LEU A 159 1.85 20.24 -5.36
C LEU A 159 2.48 19.89 -6.72
N LEU A 160 2.97 18.67 -6.87
CA LEU A 160 3.62 18.19 -8.09
C LEU A 160 2.62 17.44 -8.97
N ARG A 161 2.63 17.69 -10.28
CA ARG A 161 1.90 16.91 -11.30
C ARG A 161 2.92 16.17 -12.16
N LEU A 162 2.89 14.85 -12.16
CA LEU A 162 3.93 13.99 -12.75
C LEU A 162 3.32 12.73 -13.38
N CYS A 163 4.05 12.06 -14.25
CA CYS A 163 3.72 10.70 -14.67
C CYS A 163 3.69 9.73 -13.47
N ILE A 164 2.82 8.71 -13.50
CA ILE A 164 2.82 7.63 -12.49
C ILE A 164 4.07 6.74 -12.56
N ASP A 165 4.77 6.73 -13.70
CA ASP A 165 6.05 6.05 -13.85
C ASP A 165 7.22 7.00 -13.55
N TYR A 166 7.94 6.74 -12.45
CA TYR A 166 9.10 7.55 -12.05
C TYR A 166 10.31 7.41 -12.97
N ALA A 167 10.35 6.36 -13.81
CA ALA A 167 11.37 6.24 -14.83
C ALA A 167 11.09 7.19 -16.01
N CYS A 168 9.81 7.47 -16.29
CA CYS A 168 9.38 8.47 -17.26
C CYS A 168 9.52 9.89 -16.70
N ASP A 169 9.06 10.13 -15.47
CA ASP A 169 9.07 11.44 -14.83
C ASP A 169 9.55 11.37 -13.36
N SER A 170 10.77 11.83 -13.13
CA SER A 170 11.49 11.64 -11.88
C SER A 170 10.95 12.52 -10.75
N MET A 171 10.38 11.87 -9.73
CA MET A 171 9.92 12.51 -8.49
C MET A 171 11.03 13.34 -7.83
N THR A 172 12.25 12.83 -7.78
CA THR A 172 13.37 13.52 -7.14
C THR A 172 13.74 14.79 -7.89
N ASP A 173 13.70 14.76 -9.23
CA ASP A 173 14.02 15.92 -10.05
C ASP A 173 12.93 16.99 -9.94
N ALA A 174 11.65 16.59 -9.93
CA ALA A 174 10.54 17.50 -9.67
C ALA A 174 10.62 18.17 -8.29
N VAL A 175 10.98 17.40 -7.24
CA VAL A 175 11.22 17.97 -5.91
C VAL A 175 12.44 18.90 -5.91
N ARG A 176 13.50 18.55 -6.65
CA ARG A 176 14.70 19.39 -6.79
C ARG A 176 14.37 20.72 -7.48
N GLU A 177 13.59 20.70 -8.55
CA GLU A 177 13.12 21.93 -9.21
C GLU A 177 12.30 22.81 -8.27
N ALA A 178 11.45 22.20 -7.42
CA ALA A 178 10.58 22.93 -6.51
C ALA A 178 11.30 23.53 -5.27
N LEU A 179 12.34 22.85 -4.76
CA LEU A 179 12.87 23.12 -3.42
C LEU A 179 14.41 23.31 -3.33
N ASP A 180 15.20 23.04 -4.38
CA ASP A 180 16.67 23.16 -4.27
C ASP A 180 17.08 24.60 -3.96
N ARG A 181 17.90 24.77 -2.91
CA ARG A 181 18.38 26.08 -2.44
C ARG A 181 17.28 27.06 -2.06
N ARG A 182 16.06 26.59 -1.79
CA ARG A 182 14.94 27.46 -1.41
C ARG A 182 15.00 27.91 0.05
N PHE A 183 15.70 27.16 0.90
CA PHE A 183 15.75 27.38 2.34
C PHE A 183 17.19 27.34 2.84
N ASP A 184 17.47 28.07 3.91
CA ASP A 184 18.79 28.12 4.53
C ASP A 184 18.93 27.08 5.65
N CYS A 185 20.14 26.58 5.83
CA CYS A 185 20.49 25.67 6.91
C CYS A 185 20.49 26.42 8.24
N PRO A 186 19.76 25.94 9.27
CA PRO A 186 19.70 26.62 10.57
C PRO A 186 21.04 26.56 11.32
N ASP A 187 21.90 25.58 11.03
CA ASP A 187 23.14 25.36 11.77
C ASP A 187 24.33 26.18 11.25
N CYS A 188 24.38 26.45 9.93
CA CYS A 188 25.51 27.19 9.33
C CYS A 188 25.13 28.28 8.32
N GLY A 189 23.84 28.46 8.03
CA GLY A 189 23.33 29.53 7.17
C GLY A 189 23.59 29.35 5.66
N ARG A 190 24.08 28.20 5.22
CA ARG A 190 24.22 27.86 3.79
C ARG A 190 22.94 27.25 3.24
N ASP A 191 22.75 27.28 1.92
CA ASP A 191 21.60 26.67 1.25
C ASP A 191 21.37 25.20 1.65
N LEU A 192 20.10 24.83 1.80
CA LEU A 192 19.65 23.44 1.80
C LEU A 192 19.42 22.97 0.36
N ARG A 193 20.05 21.86 -0.01
CA ARG A 193 20.02 21.26 -1.35
C ARG A 193 19.14 20.03 -1.35
N VAL A 194 18.39 19.81 -2.43
CA VAL A 194 17.68 18.55 -2.63
C VAL A 194 18.66 17.47 -3.05
N ARG A 195 18.85 16.50 -2.17
CA ARG A 195 19.68 15.32 -2.35
C ARG A 195 18.81 14.06 -2.33
N GLU A 196 19.35 12.95 -2.78
CA GLU A 196 18.64 11.68 -2.84
C GLU A 196 19.36 10.62 -2.02
N HIS A 197 18.60 9.83 -1.28
CA HIS A 197 19.10 8.61 -0.66
C HIS A 197 18.07 7.49 -0.82
N ARG A 198 18.48 6.39 -1.49
CA ARG A 198 17.63 5.20 -1.72
C ARG A 198 16.28 5.56 -2.35
N GLY A 199 16.27 6.39 -3.41
CA GLY A 199 15.04 6.79 -4.09
C GLY A 199 14.20 7.83 -3.35
N ARG A 200 14.69 8.41 -2.25
CA ARG A 200 13.97 9.41 -1.46
C ARG A 200 14.71 10.73 -1.43
N ALA A 201 14.01 11.79 -1.83
CA ALA A 201 14.50 13.15 -1.75
C ALA A 201 14.54 13.66 -0.29
N PHE A 202 15.59 14.39 0.05
CA PHE A 202 15.78 15.05 1.33
C PHE A 202 16.52 16.39 1.13
N LEU A 203 16.32 17.32 2.06
CA LEU A 203 17.02 18.61 2.09
C LEU A 203 18.29 18.47 2.93
N GLY A 204 19.47 18.52 2.31
CA GLY A 204 20.76 18.43 2.99
C GLY A 204 21.58 19.70 2.83
N CYS A 205 22.31 20.10 3.87
CA CYS A 205 23.16 21.29 3.84
C CYS A 205 24.21 21.22 2.70
N ASP A 206 24.36 22.31 1.94
CA ASP A 206 25.43 22.45 0.93
C ASP A 206 26.83 22.43 1.56
N GLY A 207 26.94 22.70 2.87
CA GLY A 207 28.17 22.65 3.66
C GLY A 207 28.69 21.27 4.03
N TYR A 208 28.02 20.17 3.63
CA TYR A 208 28.52 18.81 3.88
C TYR A 208 29.92 18.60 3.27
N PRO A 209 30.88 17.95 3.97
CA PRO A 209 30.74 17.22 5.24
C PRO A 209 30.88 18.05 6.51
N ASP A 210 31.22 19.33 6.43
CA ASP A 210 31.44 20.18 7.62
C ASP A 210 30.14 20.50 8.39
N CYS A 211 29.00 20.34 7.71
CA CYS A 211 27.66 20.48 8.29
C CYS A 211 26.77 19.35 7.76
N GLU A 212 26.33 18.46 8.66
CA GLU A 212 25.58 17.24 8.33
C GLU A 212 24.05 17.42 8.45
N THR A 213 23.57 18.65 8.61
CA THR A 213 22.15 18.97 8.76
C THR A 213 21.36 18.46 7.56
N ALA A 214 20.34 17.65 7.84
CA ALA A 214 19.47 17.07 6.84
C ALA A 214 18.03 16.94 7.36
N PHE A 215 17.07 17.23 6.49
CA PHE A 215 15.65 17.14 6.76
C PHE A 215 14.94 16.30 5.70
N SER A 216 13.97 15.49 6.11
CA SER A 216 13.12 14.76 5.15
C SER A 216 12.13 15.72 4.49
N VAL A 217 11.90 15.57 3.18
CA VAL A 217 10.85 16.34 2.49
C VAL A 217 9.47 15.86 2.96
N PRO A 218 8.62 16.73 3.53
CA PRO A 218 7.30 16.33 4.00
C PRO A 218 6.34 15.97 2.85
N ALA A 219 5.37 15.10 3.14
CA ALA A 219 4.20 14.87 2.29
C ALA A 219 3.17 15.98 2.53
N GLY A 220 3.44 17.16 1.99
CA GLY A 220 2.65 18.36 2.19
C GLY A 220 3.12 19.51 1.29
N VAL A 221 2.47 20.66 1.41
CA VAL A 221 2.78 21.89 0.65
C VAL A 221 3.34 22.98 1.55
N PHE A 222 4.22 23.83 1.02
CA PHE A 222 4.82 24.92 1.78
C PHE A 222 3.75 25.87 2.36
N ALA A 223 3.79 26.09 3.66
CA ALA A 223 2.79 26.82 4.44
C ALA A 223 3.38 28.00 5.23
N GLY A 224 4.50 28.55 4.76
CA GLY A 224 5.17 29.70 5.37
C GLY A 224 6.33 29.32 6.28
N GLU A 225 6.69 30.22 7.19
CA GLU A 225 7.87 30.07 8.04
C GLU A 225 7.48 29.73 9.49
N CYS A 226 8.30 28.91 10.13
CA CYS A 226 8.23 28.62 11.55
C CYS A 226 8.95 29.71 12.33
N THR A 227 8.57 29.90 13.58
CA THR A 227 9.27 30.81 14.52
C THR A 227 10.75 30.46 14.69
N CYS A 228 11.14 29.20 14.46
CA CYS A 228 12.55 28.79 14.48
C CYS A 228 13.35 29.17 13.21
N GLY A 229 12.70 29.78 12.21
CA GLY A 229 13.31 30.18 10.93
C GLY A 229 13.29 29.11 9.84
N LEU A 230 12.86 27.88 10.15
CA LEU A 230 12.67 26.82 9.15
C LEU A 230 11.29 26.91 8.48
N PRO A 231 11.12 26.36 7.26
CA PRO A 231 9.82 26.35 6.60
C PRO A 231 8.82 25.42 7.29
N ARG A 232 7.53 25.76 7.20
CA ARG A 232 6.40 24.91 7.60
C ARG A 232 5.71 24.33 6.37
N PHE A 233 5.06 23.21 6.56
CA PHE A 233 4.32 22.49 5.52
C PHE A 233 2.94 22.10 6.04
N GLU A 234 1.91 22.35 5.24
CA GLU A 234 0.57 21.82 5.45
C GLU A 234 0.55 20.37 4.98
N THR A 235 0.27 19.45 5.91
CA THR A 235 0.22 18.01 5.66
C THR A 235 -1.17 17.48 6.00
N ALA A 236 -1.45 16.22 5.67
CA ALA A 236 -2.70 15.55 6.06
C ALA A 236 -2.97 15.57 7.59
N THR A 237 -1.93 15.69 8.42
CA THR A 237 -2.03 15.75 9.89
C THR A 237 -2.03 17.19 10.44
N GLY A 238 -2.04 18.20 9.58
CA GLY A 238 -1.94 19.61 9.94
C GLY A 238 -0.63 20.28 9.50
N VAL A 239 -0.47 21.54 9.86
CA VAL A 239 0.73 22.33 9.56
C VAL A 239 1.86 21.96 10.53
N ARG A 240 3.06 21.68 10.01
CA ARG A 240 4.24 21.34 10.81
C ARG A 240 5.54 21.89 10.23
N CYS A 241 6.53 22.08 11.08
CA CYS A 241 7.88 22.52 10.72
C CYS A 241 8.62 21.44 9.92
N LEU A 242 9.56 21.86 9.07
CA LEU A 242 10.48 21.00 8.36
C LEU A 242 11.26 20.09 9.32
N ASP A 243 11.69 20.65 10.43
CA ASP A 243 12.22 19.90 11.55
C ASP A 243 11.06 19.29 12.34
N GLY A 244 10.85 17.99 12.19
CA GLY A 244 9.83 17.24 12.93
C GLY A 244 10.06 17.18 14.45
N THR A 245 11.21 17.64 14.93
CA THR A 245 11.54 17.73 16.37
C THR A 245 11.41 19.14 16.94
N CYS A 246 11.04 20.13 16.10
CA CYS A 246 10.95 21.54 16.48
C CYS A 246 9.96 21.77 17.64
N GLU A 247 10.47 22.31 18.74
CA GLU A 247 9.68 22.55 19.95
C GLU A 247 8.66 23.68 19.78
N SER A 248 8.95 24.64 18.90
CA SER A 248 8.07 25.78 18.59
C SER A 248 6.83 25.38 17.79
N ASP A 249 6.78 24.17 17.25
CA ASP A 249 5.68 23.66 16.42
C ASP A 249 5.10 22.35 16.97
N ARG A 250 5.37 22.02 18.25
CA ARG A 250 4.68 20.91 18.92
C ARG A 250 3.22 21.29 19.13
N PRO A 251 2.25 20.42 18.79
CA PRO A 251 0.86 20.65 19.16
C PRO A 251 0.78 20.82 20.68
N ALA A 252 0.04 21.84 21.14
CA ALA A 252 -0.14 22.08 22.56
C ALA A 252 -0.71 20.81 23.22
N ASP A 253 -0.03 20.34 24.26
CA ASP A 253 -0.42 19.15 25.00
C ASP A 253 -1.83 19.38 25.60
N PRO A 254 -2.86 18.58 25.23
CA PRO A 254 -4.22 18.81 25.71
C PRO A 254 -4.37 18.60 27.23
N GLU A 255 -3.35 18.08 27.92
CA GLU A 255 -3.37 17.83 29.38
C GLU A 255 -2.89 19.03 30.23
N HIS A 256 -2.56 20.18 29.64
CA HIS A 256 -2.20 21.41 30.37
C HIS A 256 -2.96 22.65 29.85
N SER A 257 -4.30 22.61 29.92
CA SER A 257 -5.11 23.85 29.95
C SER A 257 -5.56 24.15 31.40
N PRO A 258 -5.40 25.40 31.86
CA PRO A 258 -5.75 25.82 33.23
C PRO A 258 -7.26 25.81 33.52
#